data_AF-A0A9J6DJG9-F1
#
_entry.id   AF-A0A9J6DJG9-F1
#
_cell.length_a   1.000
_cell.length_b   1.000
_cell.length_c   1.000
_cell.angle_alpha   90.00
_cell.angle_beta   90.00
_cell.angle_gamma   90.00
#
_symmetry.space_group_name_H-M   'P 1'
#
loop_
_entity.id
_entity.type
_entity.pdbx_description
1 polymer ?
#
loop_
_entity_poly.entity_id
_entity_poly.type
_entity_poly.pdbx_seq_one_letter_code
_entity_poly.pdbx_strand_id
1 'polypeptide(L)'
;MASETDQRAQQQTASKESPPSQHAVLDPAARLSDDTSSKQVKLAESSNQEDTTRRTSAVERALRWRTGLCLFLALVVSFSALLFVYLLLFKDSRRRVDYCLTDDCVAHAAELLSTLNRSVDPCQDFYEFACGKAPTSKGASDPIIDRMYLRTLAGGVSALEGTEAVGSKLTAQLLYQSCVNPDRSDTERNLVEFRQFRAARGMRWPEEEQLADGVDPLELMLDLAVNWNLNFLFDVRVIGLPTAATMDVALMLSRGRLSYVWRDDVHRFTSAAEEYENYVSEYCQVLSVPPQSLNVTAAVLRHLEDTILEAKRNVIADGSEQVRGIRTRATREPYC
;
A
#
# COMPACT_ATOMS: atom_id res chain seq x y z
N MET A 1 -22.01 5.18 -53.41
CA MET A 1 -20.81 5.32 -54.26
C MET A 1 -19.64 4.72 -53.51
N ALA A 2 -19.10 3.61 -54.05
CA ALA A 2 -17.81 2.93 -53.85
C ALA A 2 -17.19 2.83 -52.43
N SER A 3 -16.62 1.71 -51.98
CA SER A 3 -16.54 0.31 -52.43
C SER A 3 -15.84 -0.48 -51.33
N GLU A 4 -16.29 -1.70 -51.08
CA GLU A 4 -15.63 -2.78 -50.34
C GLU A 4 -14.41 -3.37 -51.09
N THR A 5 -13.83 -4.38 -50.43
CA THR A 5 -12.84 -5.42 -50.83
C THR A 5 -11.36 -5.05 -50.73
N ASP A 6 -10.42 -5.90 -50.30
CA ASP A 6 -10.30 -7.25 -49.70
C ASP A 6 -8.86 -7.66 -50.09
N GLN A 7 -8.06 -8.21 -49.18
CA GLN A 7 -7.20 -9.35 -49.55
C GLN A 7 -6.57 -10.02 -48.33
N ARG A 8 -7.03 -11.25 -48.15
CA ARG A 8 -6.51 -12.33 -47.33
C ARG A 8 -5.86 -13.36 -48.27
N ALA A 9 -4.70 -13.93 -47.91
CA ALA A 9 -4.31 -15.33 -48.17
C ALA A 9 -2.83 -15.56 -47.79
N GLN A 10 -2.53 -16.34 -46.73
CA GLN A 10 -2.11 -17.78 -46.73
C GLN A 10 -0.58 -17.90 -46.53
N GLN A 11 0.01 -18.82 -45.75
CA GLN A 11 -0.27 -20.24 -45.47
C GLN A 11 0.58 -20.69 -44.23
N GLN A 12 0.03 -21.42 -43.23
CA GLN A 12 0.30 -22.83 -42.83
C GLN A 12 1.80 -23.25 -42.72
N THR A 13 2.33 -24.07 -41.81
CA THR A 13 1.90 -25.08 -40.80
C THR A 13 3.20 -25.66 -40.21
N ALA A 14 3.25 -26.06 -38.93
CA ALA A 14 3.91 -27.31 -38.45
C ALA A 14 3.95 -27.37 -36.91
N SER A 15 3.27 -28.39 -36.37
CA SER A 15 3.40 -28.89 -35.00
C SER A 15 4.77 -29.52 -34.75
N LYS A 16 5.27 -29.44 -33.51
CA LYS A 16 5.97 -30.58 -32.89
C LYS A 16 5.95 -30.51 -31.36
N GLU A 17 5.30 -31.50 -30.76
CA GLU A 17 5.34 -31.87 -29.35
C GLU A 17 6.74 -32.33 -28.92
N SER A 18 7.03 -32.23 -27.62
CA SER A 18 7.99 -33.11 -26.91
C SER A 18 7.60 -33.22 -25.44
N PRO A 19 7.37 -34.45 -24.93
CA PRO A 19 7.33 -34.79 -23.50
C PRO A 19 8.60 -35.63 -23.14
N PRO A 20 8.65 -36.45 -22.06
CA PRO A 20 9.23 -36.07 -20.77
C PRO A 20 10.33 -37.03 -20.24
N SER A 21 10.77 -36.75 -19.01
CA SER A 21 11.12 -37.69 -17.91
C SER A 21 12.45 -38.48 -17.87
N GLN A 22 13.14 -38.29 -16.73
CA GLN A 22 13.64 -39.30 -15.76
C GLN A 22 14.89 -40.17 -16.04
N HIS A 23 15.46 -40.58 -14.88
CA HIS A 23 16.40 -41.68 -14.59
C HIS A 23 17.90 -41.33 -14.56
N ALA A 24 18.75 -41.93 -13.73
CA ALA A 24 18.61 -42.74 -12.51
C ALA A 24 20.05 -42.96 -11.95
N VAL A 25 20.13 -43.25 -10.66
CA VAL A 25 21.31 -43.79 -9.95
C VAL A 25 21.56 -45.24 -10.35
N LEU A 26 22.83 -45.69 -10.47
CA LEU A 26 23.31 -47.04 -10.10
C LEU A 26 24.83 -47.22 -10.36
N ASP A 27 25.54 -47.65 -9.32
CA ASP A 27 26.77 -48.49 -9.32
C ASP A 27 26.33 -49.94 -8.95
N PRO A 28 27.17 -51.01 -8.96
CA PRO A 28 28.33 -51.38 -9.77
C PRO A 28 28.29 -52.89 -10.22
N ALA A 29 29.43 -53.37 -10.75
CA ALA A 29 29.90 -54.78 -10.88
C ALA A 29 29.44 -55.65 -12.08
N ALA A 30 30.40 -56.10 -12.91
CA ALA A 30 30.94 -57.48 -12.89
C ALA A 30 31.65 -57.87 -14.20
N ARG A 31 32.88 -58.41 -14.04
CA ARG A 31 33.58 -59.50 -14.75
C ARG A 31 33.45 -59.68 -16.27
N LEU A 32 34.62 -59.79 -16.93
CA LEU A 32 34.91 -60.96 -17.76
C LEU A 32 36.43 -61.25 -17.78
N SER A 33 36.74 -62.54 -17.85
CA SER A 33 38.01 -63.22 -17.61
C SER A 33 38.84 -63.46 -18.89
N ASP A 34 39.98 -64.15 -18.70
CA ASP A 34 40.67 -65.05 -19.64
C ASP A 34 41.71 -64.42 -20.61
N ASP A 35 42.91 -64.97 -20.82
CA ASP A 35 43.60 -66.14 -20.26
C ASP A 35 45.09 -66.16 -20.73
N THR A 36 45.86 -67.11 -20.18
CA THR A 36 47.01 -67.84 -20.78
C THR A 36 48.47 -67.40 -20.53
N SER A 37 49.00 -67.89 -19.39
CA SER A 37 50.08 -68.89 -19.21
C SER A 37 51.36 -68.96 -20.08
N SER A 38 52.49 -68.85 -19.35
CA SER A 38 53.72 -69.68 -19.34
C SER A 38 54.71 -69.76 -20.52
N LYS A 39 56.00 -69.55 -20.19
CA LYS A 39 57.05 -70.57 -20.40
C LYS A 39 58.29 -70.34 -19.53
N GLN A 40 58.86 -71.48 -19.13
CA GLN A 40 59.92 -71.69 -18.14
C GLN A 40 61.34 -71.76 -18.72
N VAL A 41 62.31 -71.52 -17.82
CA VAL A 41 63.63 -72.19 -17.65
C VAL A 41 64.71 -71.99 -18.72
N LYS A 42 65.87 -71.48 -18.27
CA LYS A 42 67.19 -72.06 -18.58
C LYS A 42 68.23 -71.71 -17.50
N LEU A 43 68.81 -72.76 -16.93
CA LEU A 43 70.04 -72.77 -16.13
C LEU A 43 71.24 -72.50 -17.05
N ALA A 44 72.17 -71.66 -16.62
CA ALA A 44 73.60 -71.82 -16.95
C ALA A 44 74.45 -70.96 -16.01
N GLU A 45 75.44 -71.63 -15.45
CA GLU A 45 76.47 -71.23 -14.52
C GLU A 45 77.63 -70.57 -15.27
N SER A 46 78.19 -69.47 -14.75
CA SER A 46 79.61 -69.12 -14.93
C SER A 46 79.98 -67.89 -14.11
N SER A 47 81.04 -68.06 -13.35
CA SER A 47 81.74 -67.10 -12.51
C SER A 47 82.51 -66.03 -13.31
N ASN A 48 82.74 -64.90 -12.62
CA ASN A 48 83.85 -63.94 -12.76
C ASN A 48 84.30 -63.48 -14.16
N GLN A 49 83.90 -62.26 -14.54
CA GLN A 49 84.85 -61.33 -15.17
C GLN A 49 84.52 -59.84 -14.92
N GLU A 50 85.27 -59.26 -13.96
CA GLU A 50 85.98 -57.98 -14.09
C GLU A 50 85.18 -56.69 -14.45
N ASP A 51 84.57 -56.11 -13.41
CA ASP A 51 84.90 -54.80 -12.81
C ASP A 51 85.14 -53.51 -13.65
N THR A 52 84.86 -53.49 -14.96
CA THR A 52 85.21 -52.30 -15.80
C THR A 52 84.04 -51.65 -16.55
N THR A 53 82.79 -52.03 -16.27
CA THR A 53 81.57 -51.44 -16.89
C THR A 53 80.53 -50.92 -15.89
N ARG A 54 80.82 -50.93 -14.58
CA ARG A 54 79.83 -50.59 -13.53
C ARG A 54 79.76 -49.10 -13.16
N ARG A 55 80.72 -48.27 -13.58
CA ARG A 55 80.80 -46.85 -13.18
C ARG A 55 79.97 -45.88 -14.03
N THR A 56 79.54 -46.24 -15.24
CA THR A 56 78.71 -45.37 -16.10
C THR A 56 77.19 -45.55 -15.87
N SER A 57 76.72 -46.71 -15.42
CA SER A 57 75.27 -46.99 -15.27
C SER A 57 74.64 -46.52 -13.94
N ALA A 58 75.44 -46.18 -12.93
CA ALA A 58 74.93 -45.66 -11.64
C ALA A 58 74.65 -44.14 -11.71
N VAL A 59 75.49 -43.40 -12.44
CA VAL A 59 75.35 -41.95 -12.62
C VAL A 59 74.15 -41.62 -13.51
N GLU A 60 73.91 -42.40 -14.57
CA GLU A 60 72.75 -42.21 -15.45
C GLU A 60 71.40 -42.52 -14.76
N ARG A 61 71.34 -43.51 -13.87
CA ARG A 61 70.13 -43.82 -13.09
C ARG A 61 69.82 -42.74 -12.06
N ALA A 62 70.84 -42.21 -11.38
CA ALA A 62 70.70 -41.09 -10.44
C ALA A 62 70.33 -39.79 -11.16
N LEU A 63 70.87 -39.54 -12.36
CA LEU A 63 70.53 -38.39 -13.19
C LEU A 63 69.08 -38.49 -13.71
N ARG A 64 68.65 -39.67 -14.16
CA ARG A 64 67.27 -39.93 -14.61
C ARG A 64 66.23 -39.81 -13.50
N TRP A 65 66.58 -40.18 -12.26
CA TRP A 65 65.70 -39.97 -11.10
C TRP A 65 65.63 -38.50 -10.68
N ARG A 66 66.74 -37.76 -10.73
CA ARG A 66 66.77 -36.32 -10.43
C ARG A 66 66.03 -35.50 -11.49
N THR A 67 66.19 -35.82 -12.77
CA THR A 67 65.44 -35.16 -13.86
C THR A 67 63.96 -35.52 -13.81
N GLY A 68 63.61 -36.78 -13.51
CA GLY A 68 62.22 -37.20 -13.30
C GLY A 68 61.54 -36.48 -12.13
N LEU A 69 62.23 -36.33 -11.00
CA LEU A 69 61.72 -35.59 -9.85
C LEU A 69 61.54 -34.09 -10.16
N CYS A 70 62.49 -33.47 -10.87
CA CYS A 70 62.38 -32.07 -11.27
C CYS A 70 61.22 -31.84 -12.25
N LEU A 71 61.01 -32.76 -13.21
CA LEU A 71 59.88 -32.69 -14.15
C LEU A 71 58.54 -32.87 -13.44
N PHE A 72 58.46 -33.81 -12.48
CA PHE A 72 57.25 -34.00 -11.67
C PHE A 72 56.92 -32.75 -10.84
N LEU A 73 57.91 -32.16 -10.17
CA LEU A 73 57.73 -30.91 -9.43
C LEU A 73 57.33 -29.75 -10.35
N ALA A 74 57.92 -29.63 -11.53
CA ALA A 74 57.56 -28.62 -12.51
C ALA A 74 56.11 -28.78 -13.02
N LEU A 75 55.66 -30.02 -13.25
CA LEU A 75 54.28 -30.31 -13.64
C LEU A 75 53.29 -30.00 -12.50
N VAL A 76 53.63 -30.33 -11.25
CA VAL A 76 52.80 -30.00 -10.09
C VAL A 76 52.69 -28.49 -9.91
N VAL A 77 53.81 -27.76 -10.04
CA VAL A 77 53.82 -26.28 -9.98
C VAL A 77 52.99 -25.70 -11.11
N SER A 78 53.18 -26.16 -12.35
CA SER A 78 52.39 -25.71 -13.50
C SER A 78 50.90 -25.99 -13.32
N PHE A 79 50.53 -27.19 -12.84
CA PHE A 79 49.14 -27.55 -12.60
C PHE A 79 48.53 -26.71 -11.48
N SER A 80 49.28 -26.45 -10.40
CA SER A 80 48.85 -25.58 -9.31
C SER A 80 48.67 -24.12 -9.77
N ALA A 81 49.55 -23.63 -10.65
CA ALA A 81 49.45 -22.30 -11.22
C ALA A 81 48.25 -22.18 -12.17
N LEU A 82 48.01 -23.19 -13.01
CA LEU A 82 46.84 -23.26 -13.88
C LEU A 82 45.53 -23.34 -13.09
N LEU A 83 45.50 -24.14 -12.02
CA LEU A 83 44.36 -24.21 -11.10
C LEU A 83 44.14 -22.87 -10.41
N PHE A 84 45.20 -22.21 -9.95
CA PHE A 84 45.11 -20.90 -9.32
C PHE A 84 44.59 -19.83 -10.29
N VAL A 85 45.11 -19.80 -11.52
CA VAL A 85 44.63 -18.91 -12.59
C VAL A 85 43.19 -19.22 -12.94
N TYR A 86 42.81 -20.49 -13.05
CA TYR A 86 41.41 -20.90 -13.26
C TYR A 86 40.51 -20.40 -12.13
N LEU A 87 40.92 -20.56 -10.87
CA LEU A 87 40.18 -20.03 -9.73
C LEU A 87 40.11 -18.50 -9.76
N LEU A 88 41.16 -17.79 -10.15
CA LEU A 88 41.11 -16.33 -10.30
C LEU A 88 40.17 -15.89 -11.44
N LEU A 89 40.18 -16.59 -12.57
CA LEU A 89 39.34 -16.28 -13.74
C LEU A 89 37.87 -16.64 -13.53
N PHE A 90 37.57 -17.75 -12.83
CA PHE A 90 36.20 -18.23 -12.61
C PHE A 90 35.57 -17.73 -11.30
N LYS A 91 36.34 -17.11 -10.40
CA LYS A 91 35.80 -16.56 -9.12
C LYS A 91 34.86 -15.37 -9.32
N ASP A 92 34.91 -14.68 -10.45
CA ASP A 92 34.06 -13.51 -10.73
C ASP A 92 32.78 -13.84 -11.54
N SER A 93 32.52 -15.12 -11.84
CA SER A 93 31.33 -15.53 -12.61
C SER A 93 30.06 -15.73 -11.75
N ARG A 94 30.11 -15.45 -10.44
CA ARG A 94 28.87 -15.27 -9.67
C ARG A 94 28.34 -13.90 -10.05
N ARG A 95 27.20 -13.86 -10.76
CA ARG A 95 26.42 -12.63 -10.98
C ARG A 95 26.46 -11.80 -9.69
N ARG A 96 27.22 -10.71 -9.67
CA ARG A 96 27.10 -9.72 -8.61
C ARG A 96 25.75 -9.07 -8.85
N VAL A 97 24.75 -9.52 -8.10
CA VAL A 97 23.57 -8.71 -7.91
C VAL A 97 24.07 -7.56 -7.06
N ASP A 98 24.25 -6.40 -7.68
CA ASP A 98 24.65 -5.20 -6.96
C ASP A 98 23.48 -4.81 -6.04
N TYR A 99 23.67 -4.99 -4.73
CA TYR A 99 22.69 -4.58 -3.73
C TYR A 99 22.95 -3.13 -3.33
N CYS A 100 21.89 -2.35 -3.16
CA CYS A 100 22.00 -1.01 -2.60
C CYS A 100 22.33 -1.09 -1.10
N LEU A 101 23.41 -0.45 -0.69
CA LEU A 101 23.88 -0.39 0.71
C LEU A 101 23.92 1.05 1.23
N THR A 102 23.15 1.96 0.62
CA THR A 102 22.94 3.29 1.22
C THR A 102 22.13 3.14 2.50
N ASP A 103 22.27 4.12 3.40
CA ASP A 103 21.53 4.12 4.67
C ASP A 103 20.02 4.00 4.44
N ASP A 104 19.49 4.70 3.43
CA ASP A 104 18.07 4.62 3.04
C ASP A 104 17.68 3.20 2.60
N CYS A 105 18.50 2.54 1.77
CA CYS A 105 18.22 1.19 1.30
C CYS A 105 18.24 0.17 2.44
N VAL A 106 19.18 0.30 3.38
CA VAL A 106 19.25 -0.58 4.56
C VAL A 106 18.06 -0.34 5.49
N ALA A 107 17.70 0.93 5.72
CA ALA A 107 16.56 1.30 6.56
C ALA A 107 15.24 0.78 5.97
N HIS A 108 15.00 0.99 4.68
CA HIS A 108 13.80 0.51 4.00
C HIS A 108 13.75 -1.02 3.89
N ALA A 109 14.88 -1.68 3.65
CA ALA A 109 14.94 -3.14 3.67
C ALA A 109 14.60 -3.68 5.07
N ALA A 110 15.11 -3.07 6.14
CA ALA A 110 14.79 -3.46 7.50
C ALA A 110 13.31 -3.25 7.84
N GLU A 111 12.73 -2.11 7.44
CA GLU A 111 11.31 -1.82 7.61
C GLU A 111 10.43 -2.82 6.85
N LEU A 112 10.72 -3.08 5.57
CA LEU A 112 10.00 -4.07 4.78
C LEU A 112 10.06 -5.46 5.42
N LEU A 113 11.24 -5.89 5.85
CA LEU A 113 11.41 -7.20 6.48
C LEU A 113 10.68 -7.33 7.83
N SER A 114 10.41 -6.22 8.51
CA SER A 114 9.70 -6.21 9.78
C SER A 114 8.20 -6.52 9.64
N THR A 115 7.59 -6.23 8.48
CA THR A 115 6.15 -6.47 8.26
C THR A 115 5.84 -7.84 7.66
N LEU A 116 6.82 -8.49 7.01
CA LEU A 116 6.62 -9.74 6.28
C LEU A 116 6.36 -10.94 7.20
N ASN A 117 5.23 -11.63 6.98
CA ASN A 117 4.99 -12.97 7.50
C ASN A 117 5.48 -14.06 6.54
N ARG A 118 6.78 -14.38 6.61
CA ARG A 118 7.41 -15.42 5.76
C ARG A 118 6.89 -16.85 5.97
N SER A 119 6.00 -17.08 6.94
CA SER A 119 5.37 -18.39 7.16
C SER A 119 4.18 -18.65 6.23
N VAL A 120 3.73 -17.63 5.50
CA VAL A 120 2.61 -17.71 4.55
C VAL A 120 3.13 -17.66 3.12
N ASP A 121 2.53 -18.46 2.24
CA ASP A 121 2.86 -18.43 0.81
C ASP A 121 2.26 -17.17 0.16
N PRO A 122 3.08 -16.27 -0.44
CA PRO A 122 2.57 -15.08 -1.12
C PRO A 122 1.62 -15.39 -2.28
N CYS A 123 1.68 -16.59 -2.86
CA CYS A 123 0.76 -17.02 -3.92
C CYS A 123 -0.62 -17.45 -3.37
N GLN A 124 -0.73 -17.71 -2.07
CA GLN A 124 -1.99 -18.07 -1.41
C GLN A 124 -2.64 -16.86 -0.74
N ASP A 125 -1.85 -16.09 0.01
CA ASP A 125 -2.31 -14.87 0.66
C ASP A 125 -1.17 -13.85 0.72
N PHE A 126 -1.09 -13.03 -0.32
CA PHE A 126 -0.07 -11.98 -0.42
C PHE A 126 -0.23 -10.92 0.67
N TYR A 127 -1.46 -10.66 1.13
CA TYR A 127 -1.71 -9.65 2.16
C TYR A 127 -1.13 -10.12 3.50
N GLU A 128 -1.43 -11.35 3.91
CA GLU A 128 -0.86 -11.91 5.13
C GLU A 128 0.66 -12.08 5.02
N PHE A 129 1.18 -12.51 3.87
CA PHE A 129 2.62 -12.56 3.64
C PHE A 129 3.29 -11.18 3.78
N ALA A 130 2.68 -10.13 3.22
CA ALA A 130 3.28 -8.79 3.18
C ALA A 130 3.10 -8.00 4.49
N CYS A 131 1.93 -8.16 5.13
CA CYS A 131 1.44 -7.31 6.21
C CYS A 131 1.11 -8.08 7.50
N GLY A 132 1.20 -9.42 7.52
CA GLY A 132 0.79 -10.24 8.67
C GLY A 132 1.58 -10.01 9.96
N LYS A 133 2.74 -9.34 9.88
CA LYS A 133 3.50 -8.87 11.05
C LYS A 133 3.55 -7.35 11.18
N ALA A 134 2.84 -6.61 10.33
CA ALA A 134 2.75 -5.17 10.48
C ALA A 134 2.17 -4.83 11.87
N PRO A 135 2.70 -3.81 12.57
CA PRO A 135 2.19 -3.41 13.86
C PRO A 135 0.73 -2.98 13.71
N THR A 136 -0.21 -3.78 14.21
CA THR A 136 -1.63 -3.44 14.19
C THR A 136 -1.86 -2.31 15.19
N SER A 137 -2.09 -1.10 14.68
CA SER A 137 -2.76 -0.07 15.47
C SER A 137 -4.12 -0.64 15.85
N LYS A 138 -4.46 -0.61 17.14
CA LYS A 138 -5.78 -1.05 17.64
C LYS A 138 -6.92 -0.09 17.21
N GLY A 139 -6.66 0.83 16.29
CA GLY A 139 -7.61 1.75 15.68
C GLY A 139 -7.53 1.61 14.16
N ALA A 140 -8.65 1.80 13.47
CA ALA A 140 -8.92 1.38 12.08
C ALA A 140 -8.12 2.08 10.95
N SER A 141 -6.90 2.53 11.21
CA SER A 141 -6.06 3.23 10.23
C SER A 141 -4.72 2.50 10.03
N ASP A 142 -4.32 2.39 8.77
CA ASP A 142 -3.05 1.77 8.37
C ASP A 142 -1.88 2.47 9.08
N PRO A 143 -1.04 1.74 9.85
CA PRO A 143 0.07 2.31 10.61
C PRO A 143 1.06 3.12 9.74
N ILE A 144 1.15 2.82 8.45
CA ILE A 144 1.99 3.57 7.50
C ILE A 144 1.36 4.93 7.18
N ILE A 145 0.05 4.94 6.89
CA ILE A 145 -0.70 6.17 6.62
C ILE A 145 -0.72 7.06 7.87
N ASP A 146 -0.91 6.48 9.06
CA ASP A 146 -0.88 7.22 10.31
C ASP A 146 0.48 7.85 10.58
N ARG A 147 1.57 7.13 10.33
CA ARG A 147 2.93 7.66 10.54
C ARG A 147 3.23 8.81 9.57
N MET A 148 2.82 8.69 8.31
CA MET A 148 2.95 9.76 7.32
C MET A 148 2.10 10.98 7.70
N TYR A 149 0.85 10.74 8.11
CA TYR A 149 -0.10 11.75 8.53
C TYR A 149 0.41 12.51 9.76
N LEU A 150 0.84 11.79 10.80
CA LEU A 150 1.37 12.37 12.03
C LEU A 150 2.65 13.19 11.79
N ARG A 151 3.56 12.73 10.92
CA ARG A 151 4.75 13.53 10.54
C ARG A 151 4.38 14.81 9.80
N THR A 152 3.41 14.72 8.88
CA THR A 152 2.93 15.89 8.12
C THR A 152 2.27 16.89 9.06
N LEU A 153 1.43 16.41 9.98
CA LEU A 153 0.83 17.24 11.02
C LEU A 153 1.88 17.88 11.92
N ALA A 154 2.89 17.13 12.37
CA ALA A 154 3.95 17.67 13.23
C ALA A 154 4.73 18.80 12.53
N GLY A 155 5.04 18.64 11.24
CA GLY A 155 5.65 19.70 10.44
C GLY A 155 4.75 20.92 10.29
N GLY A 156 3.45 20.70 10.06
CA GLY A 156 2.44 21.76 9.99
C GLY A 156 2.31 22.53 11.31
N VAL A 157 2.19 21.82 12.44
CA VAL A 157 2.13 22.41 13.79
C VAL A 157 3.37 23.24 14.07
N SER A 158 4.56 22.70 13.81
CA SER A 158 5.82 23.44 14.00
C SER A 158 5.87 24.73 13.17
N ALA A 159 5.33 24.71 11.94
CA ALA A 159 5.23 25.91 11.11
C ALA A 159 4.20 26.92 11.63
N LEU A 160 3.16 26.43 12.32
CA LEU A 160 2.10 27.25 12.89
C LEU A 160 2.46 27.83 14.27
N GLU A 161 3.37 27.22 15.00
CA GLU A 161 3.89 27.74 16.28
C GLU A 161 5.02 28.76 16.10
N GLY A 162 5.54 28.91 14.88
CA GLY A 162 6.62 29.87 14.57
C GLY A 162 6.20 31.34 14.73
N THR A 163 7.15 32.20 15.08
CA THR A 163 6.93 33.63 15.40
C THR A 163 6.76 34.54 14.18
N GLU A 164 7.05 34.05 12.98
CA GLU A 164 6.95 34.82 11.74
C GLU A 164 5.86 34.26 10.83
N ALA A 165 4.75 35.00 10.71
CA ALA A 165 3.71 34.72 9.74
C ALA A 165 3.08 35.98 9.19
N VAL A 166 2.84 35.95 7.87
CA VAL A 166 2.19 37.01 7.11
C VAL A 166 1.22 36.36 6.13
N GLY A 167 0.16 37.09 5.76
CA GLY A 167 -0.84 36.61 4.80
C GLY A 167 -1.56 35.36 5.31
N SER A 168 -1.78 34.39 4.43
CA SER A 168 -2.53 33.16 4.73
C SER A 168 -1.93 32.33 5.87
N LYS A 169 -0.59 32.40 6.07
CA LYS A 169 0.06 31.72 7.19
C LYS A 169 -0.40 32.29 8.53
N LEU A 170 -0.55 33.62 8.64
CA LEU A 170 -1.01 34.26 9.87
C LEU A 170 -2.44 33.85 10.21
N THR A 171 -3.33 33.81 9.22
CA THR A 171 -4.71 33.33 9.42
C THR A 171 -4.74 31.89 9.90
N ALA A 172 -3.93 31.01 9.31
CA ALA A 172 -3.83 29.61 9.75
C ALA A 172 -3.27 29.49 11.18
N GLN A 173 -2.29 30.31 11.54
CA GLN A 173 -1.72 30.34 12.88
C GLN A 173 -2.72 30.80 13.94
N LEU A 174 -3.43 31.90 13.68
CA LEU A 174 -4.46 32.41 14.59
C LEU A 174 -5.60 31.40 14.76
N LEU A 175 -6.02 30.74 13.68
CA LEU A 175 -7.02 29.68 13.74
C LEU A 175 -6.52 28.49 14.58
N TYR A 176 -5.28 28.06 14.37
CA TYR A 176 -4.68 26.98 15.15
C TYR A 176 -4.60 27.32 16.64
N GLN A 177 -4.13 28.51 16.99
CA GLN A 177 -4.03 28.97 18.38
C GLN A 177 -5.39 29.02 19.08
N SER A 178 -6.45 29.42 18.36
CA SER A 178 -7.82 29.41 18.87
C SER A 178 -8.36 28.00 19.16
N CYS A 179 -7.80 26.97 18.52
CA CYS A 179 -8.23 25.58 18.68
C CYS A 179 -7.48 24.85 19.81
N VAL A 180 -6.18 25.10 19.96
CA VAL A 180 -5.32 24.37 20.93
C VAL A 180 -5.40 24.91 22.35
N ASN A 181 -5.70 26.20 22.51
CA ASN A 181 -5.76 26.85 23.82
C ASN A 181 -7.18 27.38 24.13
N PRO A 182 -8.20 26.52 24.24
CA PRO A 182 -9.54 26.96 24.62
C PRO A 182 -9.57 27.31 26.12
N ASP A 183 -10.12 28.46 26.48
CA ASP A 183 -10.49 28.81 27.87
C ASP A 183 -11.97 28.51 28.14
N ARG A 184 -12.36 28.35 29.40
CA ARG A 184 -13.76 28.22 29.83
C ARG A 184 -14.63 29.39 29.34
N SER A 185 -14.08 30.59 29.26
CA SER A 185 -14.78 31.75 28.68
C SER A 185 -15.08 31.57 27.19
N ASP A 186 -14.22 30.86 26.45
CA ASP A 186 -14.46 30.56 25.05
C ASP A 186 -15.64 29.60 24.90
N THR A 187 -15.76 28.61 25.79
CA THR A 187 -16.93 27.70 25.80
C THR A 187 -18.24 28.46 26.00
N GLU A 188 -18.32 29.33 27.02
CA GLU A 188 -19.54 30.11 27.27
C GLU A 188 -19.88 31.04 26.10
N ARG A 189 -18.88 31.74 25.54
CA ARG A 189 -19.07 32.60 24.36
C ARG A 189 -19.54 31.80 23.16
N ASN A 190 -18.91 30.66 22.86
CA ASN A 190 -19.28 29.81 21.72
C ASN A 190 -20.70 29.28 21.86
N LEU A 191 -21.17 28.95 23.07
CA LEU A 191 -22.56 28.55 23.32
C LEU A 191 -23.54 29.70 23.05
N VAL A 192 -23.19 30.93 23.44
CA VAL A 192 -24.01 32.12 23.14
C VAL A 192 -24.07 32.37 21.64
N GLU A 193 -22.93 32.32 20.94
CA GLU A 193 -22.86 32.47 19.48
C GLU A 193 -23.66 31.38 18.77
N PHE A 194 -23.58 30.13 19.24
CA PHE A 194 -24.37 29.03 18.71
C PHE A 194 -25.88 29.23 18.91
N ARG A 195 -26.31 29.73 20.08
CA ARG A 195 -27.73 30.08 20.33
C ARG A 195 -28.20 31.20 19.40
N GLN A 196 -27.38 32.23 19.19
CA GLN A 196 -27.70 33.31 18.24
C GLN A 196 -27.78 32.80 16.81
N PHE A 197 -26.85 31.92 16.41
CA PHE A 197 -26.84 31.25 15.12
C PHE A 197 -28.15 30.48 14.86
N ARG A 198 -28.65 29.74 15.86
CA ARG A 198 -29.94 29.02 15.79
C ARG A 198 -31.12 29.98 15.70
N ALA A 199 -31.18 30.97 16.60
CA ALA A 199 -32.27 31.93 16.67
C ALA A 199 -32.40 32.76 15.38
N ALA A 200 -31.28 33.18 14.78
CA ALA A 200 -31.25 33.94 13.53
C ALA A 200 -31.85 33.19 12.32
N ARG A 201 -31.94 31.85 12.42
CA ARG A 201 -32.49 30.96 11.39
C ARG A 201 -33.87 30.39 11.75
N GLY A 202 -34.43 30.81 12.89
CA GLY A 202 -35.68 30.26 13.41
C GLY A 202 -35.60 28.78 13.79
N MET A 203 -34.40 28.27 14.07
CA MET A 203 -34.21 26.91 14.58
C MET A 203 -34.53 26.88 16.08
N ARG A 204 -35.64 26.24 16.45
CA ARG A 204 -36.07 26.10 17.86
C ARG A 204 -35.72 24.76 18.49
N TRP A 205 -35.24 23.79 17.71
CA TRP A 205 -34.72 22.53 18.22
C TRP A 205 -33.39 22.76 18.94
N PRO A 206 -33.12 22.12 20.10
CA PRO A 206 -33.87 21.00 20.71
C PRO A 206 -34.99 21.37 21.70
N GLU A 207 -35.27 22.66 21.93
CA GLU A 207 -36.30 23.09 22.89
C GLU A 207 -37.72 22.80 22.40
N GLU A 208 -37.95 22.96 21.09
CA GLU A 208 -39.22 22.70 20.38
C GLU A 208 -38.97 21.83 19.13
N GLU A 209 -39.99 21.08 18.71
CA GLU A 209 -39.94 20.26 17.50
C GLU A 209 -40.08 21.10 16.22
N GLN A 210 -40.91 22.14 16.28
CA GLN A 210 -41.25 22.96 15.12
C GLN A 210 -40.22 24.07 14.87
N LEU A 211 -39.99 24.37 13.58
CA LEU A 211 -39.31 25.60 13.19
C LEU A 211 -40.17 26.82 13.51
N ALA A 212 -39.54 27.99 13.53
CA ALA A 212 -40.28 29.24 13.67
C ALA A 212 -41.25 29.47 12.50
N ASP A 213 -42.36 30.15 12.79
CA ASP A 213 -43.38 30.45 11.78
C ASP A 213 -42.78 31.22 10.59
N GLY A 214 -43.09 30.76 9.38
CA GLY A 214 -42.59 31.35 8.14
C GLY A 214 -41.18 30.92 7.71
N VAL A 215 -40.52 30.02 8.44
CA VAL A 215 -39.26 29.42 7.99
C VAL A 215 -39.55 28.28 7.03
N ASP A 216 -39.11 28.42 5.78
CA ASP A 216 -39.16 27.32 4.81
C ASP A 216 -38.02 26.31 5.08
N PRO A 217 -38.32 25.01 5.25
CA PRO A 217 -37.30 24.00 5.54
C PRO A 217 -36.25 23.87 4.43
N LEU A 218 -36.62 24.02 3.16
CA LEU A 218 -35.67 23.90 2.05
C LEU A 218 -34.73 25.10 2.00
N GLU A 219 -35.23 26.31 2.21
CA GLU A 219 -34.39 27.51 2.32
C GLU A 219 -33.42 27.42 3.49
N LEU A 220 -33.88 26.97 4.66
CA LEU A 220 -33.03 26.74 5.82
C LEU A 220 -31.92 25.72 5.51
N MET A 221 -32.28 24.59 4.90
CA MET A 221 -31.30 23.57 4.52
C MET A 221 -30.29 24.07 3.49
N LEU A 222 -30.72 24.88 2.52
CA LEU A 222 -29.82 25.49 1.54
C LEU A 222 -28.88 26.51 2.18
N ASP A 223 -29.34 27.33 3.13
CA ASP A 223 -28.49 28.24 3.89
C ASP A 223 -27.43 27.47 4.68
N LEU A 224 -27.85 26.42 5.41
CA LEU A 224 -26.93 25.56 6.17
C LEU A 224 -25.91 24.87 5.25
N ALA A 225 -26.33 24.39 4.08
CA ALA A 225 -25.44 23.71 3.15
C ALA A 225 -24.45 24.68 2.47
N VAL A 226 -24.94 25.78 1.90
CA VAL A 226 -24.14 26.69 1.06
C VAL A 226 -23.29 27.64 1.90
N ASN A 227 -23.86 28.21 2.97
CA ASN A 227 -23.18 29.24 3.76
C ASN A 227 -22.40 28.67 4.95
N TRP A 228 -22.75 27.47 5.43
CA TRP A 228 -22.14 26.86 6.62
C TRP A 228 -21.51 25.50 6.37
N ASN A 229 -21.59 24.97 5.15
CA ASN A 229 -21.05 23.67 4.78
C ASN A 229 -21.61 22.51 5.65
N LEU A 230 -22.85 22.65 6.13
CA LEU A 230 -23.57 21.66 6.93
C LEU A 230 -24.46 20.80 6.02
N ASN A 231 -23.81 19.92 5.24
CA ASN A 231 -24.45 19.17 4.15
C ASN A 231 -25.00 17.82 4.66
N PHE A 232 -26.05 17.88 5.50
CA PHE A 232 -26.59 16.68 6.14
C PHE A 232 -27.34 15.76 5.17
N LEU A 233 -28.44 16.23 4.54
CA LEU A 233 -29.28 15.41 3.66
C LEU A 233 -28.82 15.43 2.19
N PHE A 234 -28.36 16.58 1.70
CA PHE A 234 -27.86 16.75 0.34
C PHE A 234 -26.62 17.63 0.35
N ASP A 235 -25.85 17.53 -0.72
CA ASP A 235 -24.67 18.34 -0.98
C ASP A 235 -24.87 19.09 -2.29
N VAL A 236 -24.62 20.40 -2.27
CA VAL A 236 -24.76 21.29 -3.43
C VAL A 236 -23.39 21.83 -3.79
N ARG A 237 -22.91 21.49 -4.98
CA ARG A 237 -21.58 21.92 -5.45
C ARG A 237 -21.66 22.56 -6.82
N VAL A 238 -20.81 23.56 -7.03
CA VAL A 238 -20.56 24.10 -8.36
C VAL A 238 -19.43 23.29 -8.99
N ILE A 239 -19.72 22.63 -10.11
CA ILE A 239 -18.73 21.84 -10.85
C ILE A 239 -18.44 22.49 -12.21
N GLY A 240 -17.18 22.44 -12.64
CA GLY A 240 -16.80 22.81 -13.99
C GLY A 240 -17.16 21.70 -14.97
N LEU A 241 -17.77 22.05 -16.10
CA LEU A 241 -18.07 21.12 -17.18
C LEU A 241 -16.93 21.11 -18.20
N PRO A 242 -16.46 19.92 -18.63
CA PRO A 242 -15.34 19.81 -19.56
C PRO A 242 -15.67 20.20 -21.02
N THR A 243 -16.86 20.74 -21.30
CA THR A 243 -17.30 21.06 -22.65
C THR A 243 -16.78 22.43 -23.12
N ALA A 244 -15.71 22.38 -23.92
CA ALA A 244 -15.17 23.36 -24.89
C ALA A 244 -15.30 24.88 -24.64
N ALA A 245 -14.14 25.55 -24.67
CA ALA A 245 -13.88 26.99 -24.84
C ALA A 245 -14.42 27.96 -23.77
N THR A 246 -15.50 27.63 -23.07
CA THR A 246 -15.99 28.38 -21.90
C THR A 246 -15.93 27.49 -20.66
N MET A 247 -15.53 28.06 -19.51
CA MET A 247 -15.70 27.41 -18.21
C MET A 247 -17.19 27.41 -17.88
N ASP A 248 -17.94 26.51 -18.52
CA ASP A 248 -19.33 26.28 -18.17
C ASP A 248 -19.36 25.64 -16.78
N VAL A 249 -20.20 26.16 -15.91
CA VAL A 249 -20.40 25.63 -14.57
C VAL A 249 -21.79 25.01 -14.46
N ALA A 250 -21.91 23.95 -13.68
CA ALA A 250 -23.18 23.33 -13.35
C ALA A 250 -23.34 23.24 -11.84
N LEU A 251 -24.59 23.32 -11.38
CA LEU A 251 -24.95 22.94 -10.02
C LEU A 251 -25.14 21.42 -10.00
N MET A 252 -24.36 20.76 -9.15
CA MET A 252 -24.48 19.35 -8.84
C MET A 252 -25.16 19.20 -7.48
N LEU A 253 -26.28 18.49 -7.47
CA LEU A 253 -26.90 18.01 -6.25
C LEU A 253 -26.53 16.53 -6.05
N SER A 254 -26.04 16.19 -4.87
CA SER A 254 -25.73 14.82 -4.49
C SER A 254 -26.22 14.52 -3.07
N ARG A 255 -26.12 13.26 -2.64
CA ARG A 255 -26.45 12.87 -1.27
C ARG A 255 -25.52 13.56 -0.28
N GLY A 256 -26.07 13.96 0.86
CA GLY A 256 -25.29 14.56 1.94
C GLY A 256 -24.34 13.54 2.56
N ARG A 257 -23.10 13.97 2.83
CA ARG A 257 -22.07 13.08 3.36
C ARG A 257 -22.42 12.54 4.74
N LEU A 258 -22.99 13.40 5.60
CA LEU A 258 -23.31 13.02 6.98
C LEU A 258 -24.46 12.01 7.03
N SER A 259 -25.55 12.22 6.30
CA SER A 259 -26.65 11.24 6.24
C SER A 259 -26.20 9.92 5.59
N TYR A 260 -25.30 9.96 4.60
CA TYR A 260 -24.73 8.76 3.99
C TYR A 260 -23.95 7.92 5.00
N VAL A 261 -22.99 8.52 5.71
CA VAL A 261 -22.18 7.83 6.73
C VAL A 261 -23.07 7.32 7.87
N TRP A 262 -23.96 8.18 8.36
CA TRP A 262 -24.92 7.80 9.41
C TRP A 262 -25.71 6.55 9.00
N ARG A 263 -26.29 6.53 7.81
CA ARG A 263 -27.12 5.44 7.30
C ARG A 263 -26.38 4.10 7.15
N ASP A 264 -25.08 4.12 6.95
CA ASP A 264 -24.28 2.90 6.82
C ASP A 264 -23.79 2.39 8.18
N ASP A 265 -23.57 3.28 9.15
CA ASP A 265 -23.11 2.94 10.48
C ASP A 265 -24.21 2.93 11.56
N VAL A 266 -25.45 3.34 11.25
CA VAL A 266 -26.56 3.46 12.21
C VAL A 266 -26.79 2.21 13.02
N HIS A 267 -26.63 1.02 12.42
CA HIS A 267 -26.78 -0.24 13.16
C HIS A 267 -25.76 -0.41 14.29
N ARG A 268 -24.53 0.11 14.11
CA ARG A 268 -23.48 0.11 15.14
C ARG A 268 -23.82 1.08 16.27
N PHE A 269 -24.45 2.20 15.94
CA PHE A 269 -24.95 3.15 16.94
C PHE A 269 -26.18 2.62 17.67
N THR A 270 -27.11 1.94 16.99
CA THR A 270 -28.30 1.34 17.62
C THR A 270 -28.00 0.12 18.48
N SER A 271 -26.91 -0.62 18.20
CA SER A 271 -26.44 -1.67 19.13
C SER A 271 -25.88 -1.09 20.44
N ALA A 272 -25.62 0.22 20.45
CA ALA A 272 -25.18 1.05 21.57
C ALA A 272 -26.22 2.16 21.83
N ALA A 273 -27.51 1.79 21.83
CA ALA A 273 -28.61 2.73 21.94
C ALA A 273 -28.54 3.57 23.23
N GLU A 274 -28.06 2.97 24.32
CA GLU A 274 -27.88 3.65 25.61
C GLU A 274 -26.80 4.74 25.52
N GLU A 275 -25.68 4.48 24.84
CA GLU A 275 -24.61 5.44 24.63
C GLU A 275 -25.06 6.63 23.77
N TYR A 276 -25.88 6.37 22.76
CA TYR A 276 -26.44 7.44 21.93
C TYR A 276 -27.45 8.29 22.69
N GLU A 277 -28.37 7.68 23.45
CA GLU A 277 -29.30 8.44 24.29
C GLU A 277 -28.57 9.27 25.36
N ASN A 278 -27.50 8.74 25.94
CA ASN A 278 -26.63 9.47 26.87
C ASN A 278 -25.95 10.66 26.20
N TYR A 279 -25.39 10.48 25.00
CA TYR A 279 -24.77 11.56 24.22
C TYR A 279 -25.76 12.70 23.94
N VAL A 280 -26.99 12.36 23.51
CA VAL A 280 -28.06 13.34 23.27
C VAL A 280 -28.44 14.08 24.57
N SER A 281 -28.57 13.35 25.67
CA SER A 281 -28.88 13.92 26.98
C SER A 281 -27.81 14.91 27.43
N GLU A 282 -26.54 14.55 27.35
CA GLU A 282 -25.41 15.43 27.68
C GLU A 282 -25.37 16.66 26.76
N TYR A 283 -25.60 16.48 25.45
CA TYR A 283 -25.67 17.59 24.50
C TYR A 283 -26.78 18.60 24.88
N CYS A 284 -27.97 18.11 25.23
CA CYS A 284 -29.06 18.95 25.72
C CYS A 284 -28.71 19.68 27.02
N GLN A 285 -27.99 19.03 27.94
CA GLN A 285 -27.53 19.67 29.17
C GLN A 285 -26.55 20.81 28.89
N VAL A 286 -25.58 20.61 27.99
CA VAL A 286 -24.63 21.64 27.55
C VAL A 286 -25.36 22.85 26.95
N LEU A 287 -26.42 22.60 26.18
CA LEU A 287 -27.24 23.68 25.61
C LEU A 287 -28.17 24.35 26.63
N SER A 288 -28.25 23.85 27.86
CA SER A 288 -29.17 24.30 28.92
C SER A 288 -30.64 24.12 28.56
N VAL A 289 -30.95 23.01 27.88
CA VAL A 289 -32.31 22.66 27.45
C VAL A 289 -33.13 22.26 28.69
N PRO A 290 -34.38 22.74 28.83
CA PRO A 290 -35.24 22.34 29.94
C PRO A 290 -35.48 20.82 29.94
N PRO A 291 -35.48 20.15 31.12
CA PRO A 291 -35.66 18.69 31.19
C PRO A 291 -36.94 18.19 30.50
N GLN A 292 -38.01 18.99 30.48
CA GLN A 292 -39.26 18.64 29.79
C GLN A 292 -39.13 18.53 28.27
N SER A 293 -38.14 19.19 27.65
CA SER A 293 -37.88 19.15 26.20
C SER A 293 -37.01 17.95 25.79
N LEU A 294 -36.44 17.19 26.74
CA LEU A 294 -35.66 15.98 26.44
C LEU A 294 -36.50 14.92 25.73
N ASN A 295 -37.76 14.76 26.14
CA ASN A 295 -38.67 13.81 25.49
C ASN A 295 -38.99 14.20 24.04
N VAL A 296 -39.15 15.50 23.79
CA VAL A 296 -39.36 16.05 22.44
C VAL A 296 -38.12 15.79 21.59
N THR A 297 -36.94 16.08 22.13
CA THR A 297 -35.66 15.83 21.45
C THR A 297 -35.49 14.36 21.06
N ALA A 298 -35.74 13.45 22.00
CA ALA A 298 -35.63 12.02 21.76
C ALA A 298 -36.63 11.53 20.69
N ALA A 299 -37.87 12.05 20.69
CA ALA A 299 -38.87 11.72 19.68
C ALA A 299 -38.46 12.19 18.28
N VAL A 300 -37.98 13.44 18.16
CA VAL A 300 -37.51 14.01 16.88
C VAL A 300 -36.33 13.21 16.32
N LEU A 301 -35.37 12.81 17.16
CA LEU A 301 -34.20 12.04 16.71
C LEU A 301 -34.58 10.65 16.22
N ARG A 302 -35.48 9.94 16.93
CA ARG A 302 -35.99 8.64 16.45
C ARG A 302 -36.72 8.77 15.11
N HIS A 303 -37.54 9.81 14.97
CA HIS A 303 -38.24 10.07 13.70
C HIS A 303 -37.27 10.36 12.54
N LEU A 304 -36.21 11.13 12.82
CA LEU A 304 -35.14 11.40 11.86
C LEU A 304 -34.42 10.12 11.44
N GLU A 305 -34.10 9.24 12.39
CA GLU A 305 -33.45 7.95 12.14
C GLU A 305 -34.30 7.05 11.24
N ASP A 306 -35.57 6.89 11.57
CA ASP A 306 -36.53 6.12 10.77
C ASP A 306 -36.61 6.67 9.35
N THR A 307 -36.65 8.00 9.20
CA THR A 307 -36.70 8.68 7.90
C THR A 307 -35.42 8.43 7.06
N ILE A 308 -34.24 8.48 7.68
CA ILE A 308 -32.96 8.21 6.99
C ILE A 308 -32.88 6.74 6.55
N LEU A 309 -33.35 5.83 7.39
CA LEU A 309 -33.42 4.39 7.10
C LEU A 309 -34.42 4.09 5.97
N GLU A 310 -35.59 4.74 5.97
CA GLU A 310 -36.58 4.69 4.89
C GLU A 310 -35.96 5.11 3.55
N ALA A 311 -35.25 6.24 3.54
CA ALA A 311 -34.58 6.75 2.35
C ALA A 311 -33.50 5.79 1.82
N LYS A 312 -32.85 4.99 2.68
CA LYS A 312 -31.93 3.90 2.26
C LYS A 312 -32.64 2.90 1.35
N ARG A 313 -33.83 2.45 1.78
CA ARG A 313 -34.59 1.39 1.10
C ARG A 313 -35.06 1.84 -0.27
N ASN A 314 -35.57 3.06 -0.37
CA ASN A 314 -36.10 3.61 -1.62
C ASN A 314 -35.01 3.82 -2.69
N VAL A 315 -33.80 4.21 -2.27
CA VAL A 315 -32.63 4.31 -3.15
C VAL A 315 -32.21 2.96 -3.73
N ILE A 316 -32.23 1.90 -2.92
CA ILE A 316 -31.84 0.55 -3.36
C ILE A 316 -32.88 -0.01 -4.34
N ALA A 317 -34.15 0.35 -4.18
CA ALA A 317 -35.24 -0.07 -5.04
C ALA A 317 -35.23 0.59 -6.44
N ASP A 318 -34.78 1.84 -6.56
CA ASP A 318 -34.86 2.61 -7.81
C ASP A 318 -33.68 2.35 -8.77
N GLY A 319 -32.55 1.82 -8.29
CA GLY A 319 -31.41 1.38 -9.14
C GLY A 319 -30.82 2.46 -10.08
N SER A 320 -31.32 3.70 -10.05
CA SER A 320 -31.01 4.75 -11.01
C SER A 320 -30.53 6.00 -10.28
N GLU A 321 -29.23 6.27 -10.41
CA GLU A 321 -28.64 7.53 -10.01
C GLU A 321 -28.95 8.56 -11.12
N GLN A 322 -30.17 9.11 -11.14
CA GLN A 322 -30.52 10.15 -12.10
C GLN A 322 -29.83 11.47 -11.74
N VAL A 323 -28.66 11.70 -12.33
CA VAL A 323 -28.02 13.02 -12.34
C VAL A 323 -28.79 13.93 -13.29
N ARG A 324 -29.70 14.76 -12.77
CA ARG A 324 -30.29 15.88 -13.52
C ARG A 324 -29.47 17.14 -13.30
N GLY A 325 -28.61 17.46 -14.26
CA GLY A 325 -27.90 18.75 -14.27
C GLY A 325 -28.81 19.87 -14.75
N ILE A 326 -28.96 20.93 -13.95
CA ILE A 326 -29.56 22.19 -14.39
C ILE A 326 -28.44 23.02 -15.01
N ARG A 327 -28.50 23.26 -16.33
CA ARG A 327 -27.51 24.07 -17.05
C ARG A 327 -27.91 25.54 -16.96
N THR A 328 -27.15 26.33 -16.22
CA THR A 328 -27.29 27.80 -16.21
C THR A 328 -26.16 28.41 -17.04
N ARG A 329 -26.50 29.20 -18.06
CA ARG A 329 -25.51 29.93 -18.87
C ARG A 329 -25.14 31.20 -18.11
N ALA A 330 -23.95 31.23 -17.50
CA ALA A 330 -23.42 32.45 -16.93
C ALA A 330 -23.07 33.42 -18.07
N THR A 331 -23.88 34.46 -18.26
CA THR A 331 -23.50 35.60 -19.09
C THR A 331 -22.44 36.39 -18.34
N ARG A 332 -21.19 36.38 -18.84
CA ARG A 332 -20.17 37.33 -18.37
C ARG A 332 -20.66 38.75 -18.68
N GLU A 333 -20.96 39.54 -17.65
CA GLU A 333 -20.85 40.99 -17.79
C GLU A 333 -19.36 41.34 -17.93
N PRO A 334 -19.00 42.21 -18.89
CA PRO A 334 -17.63 42.69 -18.99
C PRO A 334 -17.37 43.63 -17.81
N TYR A 335 -16.57 43.16 -16.84
CA TYR A 335 -15.98 44.04 -15.84
C TYR A 335 -15.08 45.05 -16.55
N CYS A 336 -15.31 46.34 -16.26
CA CYS A 336 -14.45 47.46 -16.66
C CYS A 336 -13.07 47.37 -16.03
#